data_AF-B0C938-F1
#
_entry.id   AF-B0C938-F1
#
_cell.length_a   1.000
_cell.length_b   1.000
_cell.length_c   1.000
_cell.angle_alpha   90.00
_cell.angle_beta   90.00
_cell.angle_gamma   90.00
#
_symmetry.space_group_name_H-M   'P 1'
#
loop_
_entity.id
_entity.type
_entity.pdbx_description
1 polymer ?
#
loop_
_entity_poly.entity_id
_entity_poly.type
_entity_poly.pdbx_seq_one_letter_code
_entity_poly.pdbx_strand_id
1 'polypeptide(L)'
;MANVEAVQAILRRWDPMDLAPGEFAPADEYDSYAPQIVSLVAQGCSVEQIFDHLQRLRSGMVCMRENPKHDKEIAGEIIATLRGDLGMDFNPSVSQ
;
A
#
# COMPACT_ATOMS: atom_id res chain seq x y z
N MET A 1 0.43 -16.72 1.94
CA MET A 1 1.28 -16.10 0.91
C MET A 1 0.47 -15.24 -0.06
N ALA A 2 -0.78 -15.62 -0.39
CA ALA A 2 -1.69 -14.84 -1.24
C ALA A 2 -1.81 -13.33 -0.89
N ASN A 3 -1.88 -12.98 0.40
CA ASN A 3 -1.96 -11.59 0.85
C ASN A 3 -0.72 -10.74 0.50
N VAL A 4 0.47 -11.35 0.52
CA VAL A 4 1.71 -10.64 0.15
C VAL A 4 1.74 -10.41 -1.36
N GLU A 5 1.42 -11.43 -2.16
CA GLU A 5 1.38 -11.32 -3.63
C GLU A 5 0.33 -10.30 -4.10
N ALA A 6 -0.83 -10.23 -3.43
CA ALA A 6 -1.85 -9.23 -3.72
C ALA A 6 -1.35 -7.80 -3.46
N VAL A 7 -0.67 -7.57 -2.34
CA VAL A 7 -0.08 -6.26 -2.03
C VAL A 7 1.06 -5.92 -2.99
N GLN A 8 1.90 -6.89 -3.36
CA GLN A 8 2.94 -6.70 -4.39
C GLN A 8 2.34 -6.20 -5.70
N ALA A 9 1.28 -6.85 -6.19
CA ALA A 9 0.59 -6.41 -7.41
C ALA A 9 0.04 -4.97 -7.32
N ILE A 10 -0.46 -4.57 -6.15
CA ILE A 10 -0.93 -3.19 -5.92
C ILE A 10 0.24 -2.20 -5.90
N LEU A 11 1.33 -2.53 -5.21
CA LEU A 11 2.53 -1.68 -5.13
C LEU A 11 3.21 -1.48 -6.50
N ARG A 12 3.13 -2.45 -7.39
CA ARG A 12 3.60 -2.30 -8.78
C ARG A 12 2.81 -1.26 -9.57
N ARG A 13 1.56 -0.98 -9.21
CA ARG A 13 0.73 0.09 -9.80
C ARG A 13 0.90 1.43 -9.10
N TRP A 14 1.42 1.43 -7.89
CA TRP A 14 1.65 2.65 -7.13
C TRP A 14 2.70 3.53 -7.80
N ASP A 15 3.76 2.92 -8.37
CA ASP A 15 4.87 3.57 -9.11
C ASP A 15 5.05 5.06 -8.79
N PRO A 16 5.51 5.39 -7.57
CA PRO A 16 5.61 6.77 -7.13
C PRO A 16 6.66 7.56 -7.92
N MET A 17 7.61 6.86 -8.56
CA MET A 17 8.68 7.45 -9.38
C MET A 17 8.27 7.67 -10.84
N ASP A 18 7.17 7.06 -11.30
CA ASP A 18 6.85 6.94 -12.72
C ASP A 18 8.00 6.29 -13.52
N LEU A 19 8.69 5.31 -12.91
CA LEU A 19 9.80 4.60 -13.54
C LEU A 19 9.34 3.49 -14.48
N ALA A 20 8.03 3.30 -14.66
CA ALA A 20 7.45 2.22 -15.45
C ALA A 20 8.07 0.86 -15.05
N PRO A 21 7.68 0.30 -13.89
CA PRO A 21 8.23 -0.96 -13.38
C PRO A 21 8.14 -2.06 -14.43
N GLY A 22 9.28 -2.68 -14.74
CA GLY A 22 9.46 -3.64 -15.84
C GLY A 22 10.07 -3.06 -17.12
N GLU A 23 10.12 -1.73 -17.26
CA GLU A 23 10.71 -1.03 -18.41
C GLU A 23 12.03 -0.34 -18.04
N PHE A 24 12.05 0.51 -17.00
CA PHE A 24 13.27 1.22 -16.55
C PHE A 24 13.74 0.85 -15.14
N ALA A 25 12.89 0.21 -14.33
CA ALA A 25 13.22 -0.31 -13.01
C ALA A 25 12.74 -1.77 -12.87
N PRO A 26 13.32 -2.56 -11.95
CA PRO A 26 12.82 -3.89 -11.65
C PRO A 26 11.33 -3.85 -11.27
N ALA A 27 10.52 -4.73 -11.86
CA ALA A 27 9.09 -4.78 -11.57
C ALA A 27 8.77 -5.16 -10.11
N ASP A 28 9.75 -5.67 -9.38
CA ASP A 28 9.67 -6.09 -7.98
C ASP A 28 10.32 -5.07 -7.01
N GLU A 29 10.68 -3.87 -7.47
CA GLU A 29 11.34 -2.83 -6.67
C GLU A 29 10.62 -2.55 -5.34
N TYR A 30 9.29 -2.61 -5.34
CA TYR A 30 8.46 -2.34 -4.17
C TYR A 30 7.96 -3.60 -3.45
N ASP A 31 8.24 -4.79 -3.98
CA ASP A 31 7.72 -6.05 -3.44
C ASP A 31 8.19 -6.30 -1.99
N SER A 32 9.36 -5.73 -1.64
CA SER A 32 9.94 -5.81 -0.30
C SER A 32 9.10 -5.10 0.78
N TYR A 33 8.25 -4.15 0.42
CA TYR A 33 7.36 -3.46 1.37
C TYR A 33 6.09 -4.25 1.69
N ALA A 34 5.68 -5.16 0.79
CA ALA A 34 4.44 -5.92 0.91
C ALA A 34 4.30 -6.70 2.24
N PRO A 35 5.28 -7.49 2.73
CA PRO A 35 5.11 -8.25 3.97
C PRO A 35 4.92 -7.35 5.21
N GLN A 36 5.56 -6.18 5.23
CA GLN A 36 5.39 -5.20 6.32
C GLN A 36 3.98 -4.59 6.28
N ILE A 37 3.51 -4.20 5.10
CA ILE A 37 2.17 -3.63 4.90
C ILE A 37 1.07 -4.64 5.29
N VAL A 38 1.20 -5.90 4.87
CA VAL A 38 0.29 -6.97 5.29
C VAL A 38 0.24 -7.09 6.80
N SER A 39 1.40 -7.04 7.47
CA SER A 39 1.49 -7.12 8.93
C SER A 39 0.79 -5.93 9.61
N LEU A 40 0.91 -4.71 9.07
CA LEU A 40 0.22 -3.52 9.57
C LEU A 40 -1.31 -3.66 9.44
N VAL A 41 -1.80 -4.11 8.29
CA VAL A 41 -3.25 -4.30 8.10
C VAL A 41 -3.80 -5.43 8.97
N ALA A 42 -3.05 -6.52 9.15
CA ALA A 42 -3.42 -7.61 10.06
C ALA A 42 -3.47 -7.16 11.54
N GLN A 43 -2.72 -6.13 11.91
CA GLN A 43 -2.78 -5.50 13.24
C GLN A 43 -3.98 -4.54 13.40
N GLY A 44 -4.81 -4.37 12.37
CA GLY A 44 -5.98 -3.50 12.40
C GLY A 44 -5.69 -2.05 12.00
N CYS A 45 -4.58 -1.78 11.30
CA CYS A 45 -4.29 -0.42 10.83
C CYS A 45 -5.41 0.14 9.94
N SER A 46 -5.62 1.45 10.05
CA SER A 46 -6.56 2.21 9.22
C SER A 46 -5.95 2.61 7.87
N VAL A 47 -6.80 3.03 6.92
CA VAL A 47 -6.35 3.52 5.61
C VAL A 47 -5.40 4.70 5.77
N GLU A 48 -5.65 5.57 6.74
CA GLU A 48 -4.82 6.74 7.04
C GLU A 48 -3.41 6.32 7.49
N GLN A 49 -3.30 5.28 8.33
CA GLN A 49 -1.99 4.79 8.78
C GLN A 49 -1.17 4.16 7.64
N ILE A 50 -1.83 3.45 6.71
CA ILE A 50 -1.17 2.92 5.51
C ILE A 50 -0.76 4.06 4.58
N PHE A 51 -1.63 5.05 4.41
CA PHE A 51 -1.32 6.26 3.63
C PHE A 51 -0.11 7.01 4.18
N ASP A 52 -0.07 7.30 5.49
CA ASP A 52 1.09 7.91 6.16
C ASP A 52 2.36 7.09 5.95
N HIS A 53 2.26 5.76 5.98
CA HIS A 53 3.38 4.87 5.73
C HIS A 53 3.91 5.00 4.30
N LEU A 54 3.02 5.00 3.29
CA LEU A 54 3.38 5.21 1.89
C LEU A 54 4.00 6.59 1.65
N GLN A 55 3.45 7.64 2.29
CA GLN A 55 4.02 8.98 2.22
C GLN A 55 5.44 9.04 2.78
N ARG A 56 5.71 8.37 3.91
CA ARG A 56 7.07 8.30 4.47
C ARG A 56 8.04 7.56 3.55
N LEU A 57 7.61 6.47 2.92
CA LEU A 57 8.41 5.76 1.92
C LEU A 57 8.76 6.71 0.76
N ARG A 58 7.78 7.45 0.24
CA ARG A 58 7.96 8.45 -0.82
C ARG A 58 8.88 9.59 -0.39
N SER A 59 8.73 10.15 0.81
CA SER A 59 9.59 11.23 1.32
C SER A 59 11.06 10.81 1.47
N GLY A 60 11.33 9.52 1.66
CA GLY A 60 12.69 8.96 1.65
C GLY A 60 13.29 8.87 0.24
N MET A 61 12.47 8.89 -0.80
CA MET A 61 12.88 8.89 -2.21
C MET A 61 13.09 10.34 -2.66
N VAL A 62 14.35 10.78 -2.68
CA VAL A 62 14.73 12.16 -3.03
C VAL A 62 14.18 12.52 -4.43
N CYS A 63 13.60 13.72 -4.55
CA CYS A 63 13.20 14.36 -5.82
C CYS A 63 11.83 14.00 -6.41
N MET A 64 10.94 13.34 -5.66
CA MET A 64 9.58 13.05 -6.14
C MET A 64 8.56 14.16 -5.91
N ARG A 65 7.63 14.29 -6.86
CA ARG A 65 6.41 15.08 -6.68
C ARG A 65 5.44 14.33 -5.76
N GLU A 66 4.88 15.03 -4.79
CA GLU A 66 3.84 14.49 -3.92
C GLU A 66 2.57 14.18 -4.73
N ASN A 67 1.99 13.00 -4.53
CA ASN A 67 0.69 12.65 -5.12
C ASN A 67 -0.22 12.03 -4.04
N PRO A 68 -0.70 12.84 -3.08
CA PRO A 68 -1.47 12.34 -1.95
C PRO A 68 -2.80 11.70 -2.37
N LYS A 69 -3.34 12.05 -3.54
CA LYS A 69 -4.55 11.42 -4.06
C LYS A 69 -4.28 9.96 -4.44
N HIS A 70 -3.25 9.73 -5.24
CA HIS A 70 -2.85 8.39 -5.67
C HIS A 70 -2.40 7.52 -4.50
N ASP A 71 -1.61 8.09 -3.59
CA ASP A 71 -1.16 7.38 -2.38
C ASP A 71 -2.35 6.92 -1.51
N LYS A 72 -3.41 7.74 -1.43
CA LYS A 72 -4.63 7.39 -0.68
C LYS A 72 -5.49 6.34 -1.39
N GLU A 73 -5.58 6.39 -2.71
CA GLU A 73 -6.26 5.37 -3.53
C GLU A 73 -5.58 4.00 -3.36
N ILE A 74 -4.25 3.95 -3.46
CA ILE A 74 -3.45 2.74 -3.24
C ILE A 74 -3.61 2.21 -1.82
N ALA A 75 -3.55 3.07 -0.79
CA ALA A 75 -3.78 2.66 0.59
C ALA A 75 -5.18 2.04 0.79
N GLY A 76 -6.21 2.62 0.16
CA GLY A 76 -7.57 2.09 0.19
C GLY A 76 -7.69 0.72 -0.48
N GLU A 77 -7.07 0.54 -1.64
CA GLU A 77 -7.06 -0.75 -2.36
C GLU A 77 -6.36 -1.85 -1.57
N ILE A 78 -5.22 -1.55 -0.93
CA ILE A 78 -4.49 -2.50 -0.06
C ILE A 78 -5.41 -2.99 1.05
N ILE A 79 -6.07 -2.08 1.77
CA ILE A 79 -6.94 -2.45 2.87
C ILE A 79 -8.17 -3.21 2.39
N ALA A 80 -8.82 -2.78 1.30
CA ALA A 80 -9.98 -3.46 0.76
C ALA A 80 -9.65 -4.90 0.35
N THR A 81 -8.50 -5.09 -0.31
CA THR A 81 -8.02 -6.40 -0.75
C THR A 81 -7.72 -7.31 0.44
N LEU A 82 -6.96 -6.81 1.42
CA LEU A 82 -6.57 -7.60 2.59
C LEU A 82 -7.72 -7.89 3.55
N ARG A 83 -8.65 -6.94 3.77
CA ARG A 83 -9.82 -7.20 4.63
C ARG A 83 -10.81 -8.15 3.99
N GLY A 84 -10.98 -8.09 2.66
CA GLY A 84 -11.79 -9.04 1.91
C GLY A 84 -11.24 -10.48 2.01
N ASP A 85 -9.91 -10.64 1.98
CA ASP A 85 -9.27 -11.95 2.09
C ASP A 85 -9.19 -12.47 3.55
N LEU A 86 -8.99 -11.58 4.52
CA LEU A 86 -8.94 -11.92 5.95
C LEU A 86 -10.32 -12.20 6.57
N GLY A 87 -11.41 -12.04 5.82
CA GLY A 87 -12.77 -12.17 6.34
C GLY A 87 -13.06 -11.17 7.47
N MET A 88 -12.34 -10.03 7.49
CA MET A 88 -12.61 -8.98 8.46
C MET A 88 -13.79 -8.16 7.97
N ASP A 89 -14.99 -8.54 8.40
CA ASP A 89 -16.18 -7.73 8.24
C ASP A 89 -15.88 -6.30 8.67
N PHE A 90 -16.14 -5.34 7.78
CA PHE A 90 -15.99 -3.93 8.06
C PHE A 90 -16.92 -3.62 9.25
N ASN A 91 -16.37 -3.56 10.46
CA ASN A 91 -17.08 -3.05 11.62
C ASN A 91 -16.81 -1.55 11.70
N PRO A 92 -17.70 -0.68 11.22
CA PRO A 92 -17.60 0.75 11.45
C PRO A 92 -17.99 1.03 12.91
N SER A 93 -17.22 0.51 13.88
CA SER A 93 -17.26 1.04 15.25
C SER A 93 -16.51 2.37 15.25
N VAL A 94 -17.18 3.39 14.72
CA VAL A 94 -16.94 4.77 15.14
C VAL A 94 -17.55 4.88 16.54
N SER A 95 -16.68 4.88 17.54
CA SER A 95 -17.01 5.32 18.89
C SER A 95 -16.93 6.84 18.94
N GLN A 96 -18.09 7.51 19.00
CA GLN A 96 -18.50 8.57 19.95
C GLN A 96 -19.63 9.42 19.37
#